data_AF-A0A931YXG8-F1
#
_entry.id   AF-A0A931YXG8-F1
#
_cell.length_a   1.000
_cell.length_b   1.000
_cell.length_c   1.000
_cell.angle_alpha   90.00
_cell.angle_beta   90.00
_cell.angle_gamma   90.00
#
_symmetry.space_group_name_H-M   'P 1'
#
loop_
_entity.id
_entity.type
_entity.pdbx_description
1 polymer ?
#
loop_
_entity_poly.entity_id
_entity_poly.type
_entity_poly.pdbx_seq_one_letter_code
_entity_poly.pdbx_strand_id
1 'polypeptide(L)'
;MTHLLRTIVLALLALALTAPGADAWDRGPVTTFATLPAGATNPEGIAVDHRGNLYVTTFAVGGTSSGLGQMFVFDDDGHLKRQVDIAGSSTLLLDLAFHPVSRDLLVIDFGGKTVLRVHPVTGASSVFTTIPGAGAGPNVLTFDAAGNVYISDSFQGVIWKTGPTGGAPTAWVTSPLLQTSGVPPFGANGLAFNRASDALFVANTGNDSVVKIPVSGGAA
;
A
#
# COMPACT_ATOMS: atom_id res chain seq x y z
N MET A 1 -23.94 5.02 61.85
CA MET A 1 -23.90 5.55 60.46
C MET A 1 -22.53 5.43 59.78
N THR A 2 -21.43 5.18 60.50
CA THR A 2 -20.05 5.17 59.97
C THR A 2 -19.57 3.83 59.43
N HIS A 3 -20.12 2.70 59.90
CA HIS A 3 -19.74 1.36 59.42
C HIS A 3 -20.38 1.00 58.08
N LEU A 4 -21.64 1.39 57.84
CA LEU A 4 -22.37 1.08 56.61
C LEU A 4 -21.78 1.81 55.38
N LEU A 5 -21.32 3.06 55.56
CA LEU A 5 -20.63 3.81 54.50
C LEU A 5 -19.28 3.18 54.12
N ARG A 6 -18.52 2.63 55.09
CA ARG A 6 -17.23 1.97 54.82
C ARG A 6 -17.40 0.69 53.99
N THR A 7 -18.43 -0.11 54.27
CA THR A 7 -18.69 -1.36 53.53
C THR A 7 -19.13 -1.10 52.09
N ILE A 8 -19.92 -0.04 51.85
CA ILE A 8 -20.36 0.34 50.49
C ILE A 8 -19.19 0.87 49.65
N VAL A 9 -18.28 1.66 50.26
CA VAL A 9 -17.08 2.16 49.56
C VAL A 9 -16.11 1.02 49.23
N LEU A 10 -15.94 0.04 50.12
CA LEU A 10 -15.12 -1.15 49.84
C LEU A 10 -15.72 -2.07 48.76
N ALA A 11 -17.06 -2.21 48.73
CA ALA A 11 -17.74 -2.98 47.68
C ALA A 11 -17.68 -2.30 46.30
N LEU A 12 -17.74 -0.96 46.25
CA LEU A 12 -17.56 -0.19 45.01
C LEU A 12 -16.11 -0.18 44.53
N LEU A 13 -15.12 -0.18 45.43
CA LEU A 13 -13.71 -0.34 45.07
C LEU A 13 -13.39 -1.74 44.53
N ALA A 14 -14.05 -2.78 45.07
CA ALA A 14 -13.89 -4.15 44.60
C ALA A 14 -14.52 -4.39 43.21
N LEU A 15 -15.60 -3.66 42.87
CA LEU A 15 -16.23 -3.73 41.54
C LEU A 15 -15.44 -2.97 40.45
N ALA A 16 -14.58 -2.01 40.83
CA ALA A 16 -13.76 -1.25 39.89
C ALA A 16 -12.48 -1.99 39.45
N LEU A 17 -12.18 -3.16 40.04
CA LEU A 17 -10.98 -3.96 39.75
C LEU A 17 -11.18 -5.01 38.64
N THR A 18 -12.36 -5.13 38.06
CA THR A 18 -12.60 -5.91 36.85
C THR A 18 -12.77 -4.99 35.65
N ALA A 19 -11.78 -4.13 35.40
CA ALA A 19 -11.63 -3.61 34.04
C ALA A 19 -11.43 -4.85 33.14
N PRO A 20 -12.23 -5.06 32.07
CA PRO A 20 -11.94 -6.12 31.12
C PRO A 20 -10.49 -5.93 30.66
N GLY A 21 -9.72 -7.01 30.75
CA GLY A 21 -8.30 -7.01 30.43
C GLY A 21 -8.05 -6.36 29.07
N ALA A 22 -6.88 -5.74 28.92
CA ALA A 22 -6.39 -5.16 27.68
C ALA A 22 -6.27 -6.18 26.52
N ASP A 23 -6.70 -7.42 26.72
CA ASP A 23 -6.76 -8.52 25.75
C ASP A 23 -7.73 -8.24 24.60
N ALA A 24 -8.60 -7.23 24.69
CA ALA A 24 -9.48 -6.82 23.59
C ALA A 24 -8.74 -6.32 22.33
N TRP A 25 -7.42 -6.10 22.43
CA TRP A 25 -6.55 -5.75 21.30
C TRP A 25 -5.55 -6.84 20.91
N ASP A 26 -5.44 -7.94 21.67
CA ASP A 26 -4.60 -9.06 21.27
C ASP A 26 -5.30 -9.80 20.11
N ARG A 27 -4.75 -9.62 18.91
CA ARG A 27 -5.25 -10.24 17.67
C ARG A 27 -4.69 -11.65 17.45
N GLY A 28 -4.07 -12.24 18.48
CA GLY A 28 -3.39 -13.51 18.42
C GLY A 28 -1.89 -13.37 18.15
N PRO A 29 -1.15 -14.48 18.20
CA PRO A 29 0.30 -14.46 17.98
C PRO A 29 0.65 -14.04 16.55
N VAL A 30 1.76 -13.32 16.41
CA VAL A 30 2.36 -13.03 15.09
C VAL A 30 2.95 -14.31 14.53
N THR A 31 2.54 -14.68 13.31
CA THR A 31 3.02 -15.87 12.60
C THR A 31 3.47 -15.51 11.19
N THR A 32 4.44 -16.26 10.66
CA THR A 32 4.76 -16.19 9.23
C THR A 32 3.59 -16.76 8.43
N PHE A 33 2.94 -15.91 7.63
CA PHE A 33 1.84 -16.32 6.76
C PHE A 33 2.35 -17.12 5.55
N ALA A 34 3.34 -16.57 4.84
CA ALA A 34 3.93 -17.19 3.66
C ALA A 34 5.42 -16.88 3.55
N THR A 35 6.16 -17.74 2.86
CA THR A 35 7.56 -17.50 2.47
C THR A 35 7.65 -17.59 0.95
N LEU A 36 8.30 -16.61 0.31
CA LEU A 36 8.53 -16.65 -1.13
C LEU A 36 9.39 -17.89 -1.51
N PRO A 37 9.18 -18.49 -2.70
CA PRO A 37 9.99 -19.63 -3.13
C PRO A 37 11.47 -19.23 -3.32
N ALA A 38 12.37 -20.21 -3.26
CA ALA A 38 13.80 -19.98 -3.43
C ALA A 38 14.11 -19.25 -4.75
N GLY A 39 14.96 -18.23 -4.68
CA GLY A 39 15.33 -17.39 -5.82
C GLY A 39 14.46 -16.13 -5.98
N ALA A 40 13.27 -16.08 -5.37
CA ALA A 40 12.51 -14.85 -5.24
C ALA A 40 13.02 -14.05 -4.03
N THR A 41 13.20 -12.74 -4.19
CA THR A 41 13.74 -11.87 -3.14
C THR A 41 12.92 -10.60 -3.00
N ASN A 42 13.01 -9.97 -1.83
CA ASN A 42 12.48 -8.62 -1.57
C ASN A 42 10.96 -8.48 -1.87
N PRO A 43 10.08 -9.16 -1.11
CA PRO A 43 8.65 -8.87 -1.17
C PRO A 43 8.41 -7.39 -0.78
N GLU A 44 7.58 -6.70 -1.55
CA GLU A 44 7.25 -5.28 -1.30
C GLU A 44 5.74 -5.07 -1.22
N GLY A 45 5.06 -4.98 -2.37
CA GLY A 45 3.63 -4.73 -2.44
C GLY A 45 2.83 -5.97 -2.06
N ILE A 46 1.69 -5.76 -1.37
CA ILE A 46 0.72 -6.80 -1.08
C ILE A 46 -0.72 -6.35 -1.37
N ALA A 47 -1.53 -7.24 -1.95
CA ALA A 47 -2.98 -7.04 -2.12
C ALA A 47 -3.76 -8.33 -1.90
N VAL A 48 -4.99 -8.23 -1.44
CA VAL A 48 -5.87 -9.40 -1.23
C VAL A 48 -7.08 -9.30 -2.14
N ASP A 49 -7.43 -10.39 -2.82
CA ASP A 49 -8.67 -10.47 -3.61
C ASP A 49 -9.89 -10.85 -2.75
N HIS A 50 -11.08 -10.78 -3.35
CA HIS A 50 -12.34 -11.09 -2.64
C HIS A 50 -12.49 -12.56 -2.22
N ARG A 51 -11.57 -13.45 -2.63
CA ARG A 51 -11.54 -14.86 -2.23
C ARG A 51 -10.49 -15.12 -1.14
N GLY A 52 -9.79 -14.08 -0.67
CA GLY A 52 -8.74 -14.20 0.34
C GLY A 52 -7.36 -14.55 -0.22
N ASN A 53 -7.17 -14.59 -1.54
CA ASN A 53 -5.82 -14.85 -2.07
C ASN A 53 -4.94 -13.61 -1.90
N LEU A 54 -3.73 -13.81 -1.37
CA LEU A 54 -2.71 -12.76 -1.18
C LEU A 54 -1.79 -12.70 -2.40
N TYR A 55 -1.70 -11.53 -3.02
CA TYR A 55 -0.81 -11.20 -4.12
C TYR A 55 0.37 -10.43 -3.57
N VAL A 56 1.58 -10.80 -3.98
CA VAL A 56 2.84 -10.21 -3.51
C VAL A 56 3.73 -9.92 -4.71
N THR A 57 4.18 -8.68 -4.85
CA THR A 57 5.19 -8.29 -5.84
C THR A 57 6.59 -8.30 -5.23
N THR A 58 7.62 -8.34 -6.08
CA THR A 58 9.02 -8.35 -5.66
C THR A 58 9.84 -7.23 -6.27
N PHE A 59 10.77 -6.69 -5.48
CA PHE A 59 11.76 -5.70 -5.92
C PHE A 59 13.14 -6.36 -6.11
N ALA A 60 13.29 -7.10 -7.21
CA ALA A 60 14.45 -7.93 -7.47
C ALA A 60 15.60 -7.11 -8.11
N VAL A 61 16.39 -6.43 -7.27
CA VAL A 61 17.57 -5.63 -7.70
C VAL A 61 18.61 -6.48 -8.42
N GLY A 62 18.78 -7.74 -8.00
CA GLY A 62 19.69 -8.71 -8.65
C GLY A 62 19.14 -9.32 -9.94
N GLY A 63 17.93 -8.92 -10.35
CA GLY A 63 17.20 -9.53 -11.46
C GLY A 63 16.46 -10.81 -11.08
N THR A 64 15.75 -11.37 -12.05
CA THR A 64 15.01 -12.64 -11.94
C THR A 64 15.47 -13.59 -13.04
N SER A 65 15.18 -14.89 -12.92
CA SER A 65 15.52 -15.88 -13.95
C SER A 65 14.84 -15.63 -15.29
N SER A 66 13.65 -15.01 -15.28
CA SER A 66 12.90 -14.62 -16.49
C SER A 66 13.35 -13.26 -17.05
N GLY A 67 14.08 -12.47 -16.26
CA GLY A 67 14.38 -11.07 -16.55
C GLY A 67 13.17 -10.13 -16.40
N LEU A 68 12.02 -10.64 -15.96
CA LEU A 68 10.78 -9.89 -15.76
C LEU A 68 10.46 -9.75 -14.27
N GLY A 69 9.62 -8.76 -13.95
CA GLY A 69 9.08 -8.60 -12.60
C GLY A 69 8.16 -9.77 -12.23
N GLN A 70 8.16 -10.16 -10.96
CA GLN A 70 7.43 -11.33 -10.48
C GLN A 70 6.36 -10.96 -9.48
N MET A 71 5.24 -11.68 -9.59
CA MET A 71 4.14 -11.65 -8.66
C MET A 71 3.85 -13.06 -8.18
N PHE A 72 3.72 -13.23 -6.86
CA PHE A 72 3.40 -14.48 -6.21
C PHE A 72 1.99 -14.40 -5.64
N VAL A 73 1.22 -15.47 -5.78
CA VAL A 73 -0.14 -15.55 -5.26
C VAL A 73 -0.24 -16.71 -4.29
N PHE A 74 -0.62 -16.41 -3.06
CA PHE A 74 -0.88 -17.37 -2.00
C PHE A 74 -2.39 -17.51 -1.77
N ASP A 75 -2.85 -18.68 -1.33
CA ASP A 75 -4.21 -18.82 -0.80
C ASP A 75 -4.32 -18.26 0.62
N ASP A 76 -5.52 -18.36 1.21
CA ASP A 76 -5.85 -17.90 2.54
C ASP A 76 -5.17 -18.70 3.67
N ASP A 77 -4.55 -19.84 3.34
CA ASP A 77 -3.73 -20.65 4.25
C ASP A 77 -2.21 -20.39 4.06
N GLY A 78 -1.83 -19.47 3.17
CA GLY A 78 -0.43 -19.12 2.91
C GLY A 78 0.31 -20.09 1.97
N HIS A 79 -0.40 -21.01 1.31
CA HIS A 79 0.21 -21.89 0.31
C HIS A 79 0.36 -21.18 -1.03
N LEU A 80 1.53 -21.33 -1.66
CA LEU A 80 1.79 -20.75 -2.97
C LEU A 80 0.88 -21.39 -4.02
N LYS A 81 -0.02 -20.60 -4.61
CA LYS A 81 -0.86 -21.01 -5.73
C LYS A 81 -0.13 -20.82 -7.06
N ARG A 82 0.51 -19.67 -7.23
CA ARG A 82 1.02 -19.21 -8.54
C ARG A 82 2.24 -18.30 -8.37
N GLN A 83 3.19 -18.47 -9.29
CA GLN A 83 4.20 -17.48 -9.62
C GLN A 83 3.89 -16.96 -11.02
N VAL A 84 3.93 -15.64 -11.20
CA VAL A 84 3.53 -14.96 -12.43
C VAL A 84 4.62 -13.97 -12.82
N ASP A 85 5.23 -14.16 -13.99
CA ASP A 85 6.07 -13.13 -14.60
C ASP A 85 5.18 -12.08 -15.26
N ILE A 86 5.40 -10.80 -14.96
CA ILE A 86 4.62 -9.70 -15.52
C ILE A 86 5.24 -9.28 -16.85
N ALA A 87 4.52 -9.55 -17.94
CA ALA A 87 5.00 -9.29 -19.28
C ALA A 87 5.32 -7.80 -19.47
N GLY A 88 6.51 -7.50 -19.97
CA GLY A 88 6.93 -6.14 -20.29
C GLY A 88 7.30 -5.25 -19.10
N SER A 89 7.29 -5.78 -17.87
CA SER A 89 7.74 -5.04 -16.69
C SER A 89 9.26 -5.11 -16.51
N SER A 90 9.83 -4.16 -15.75
CA SER A 90 11.13 -4.35 -15.12
C SER A 90 11.06 -5.37 -13.96
N THR A 91 12.21 -5.72 -13.40
CA THR A 91 12.31 -6.58 -12.21
C THR A 91 12.07 -5.84 -10.89
N LEU A 92 11.81 -4.53 -10.95
CA LEU A 92 11.66 -3.65 -9.79
C LEU A 92 10.19 -3.28 -9.62
N LEU A 93 9.40 -4.21 -9.10
CA LEU A 93 7.98 -3.99 -8.81
C LEU A 93 7.81 -3.52 -7.37
N LEU A 94 6.92 -2.57 -7.15
CA LEU A 94 6.53 -2.09 -5.82
C LEU A 94 5.05 -2.40 -5.60
N ASP A 95 4.24 -1.42 -5.21
CA ASP A 95 2.87 -1.63 -4.81
C ASP A 95 1.97 -2.27 -5.89
N LEU A 96 0.92 -2.94 -5.45
CA LEU A 96 -0.15 -3.46 -6.29
C LEU A 96 -1.49 -3.33 -5.59
N ALA A 97 -2.55 -3.04 -6.35
CA ALA A 97 -3.90 -3.05 -5.81
C ALA A 97 -4.94 -3.32 -6.89
N PHE A 98 -6.08 -3.88 -6.48
CA PHE A 98 -7.26 -3.99 -7.33
C PHE A 98 -8.00 -2.66 -7.38
N HIS A 99 -8.13 -2.09 -8.57
CA HIS A 99 -8.91 -0.88 -8.78
C HIS A 99 -10.36 -1.08 -8.32
N PRO A 100 -10.93 -0.18 -7.49
CA PRO A 100 -12.19 -0.43 -6.80
C PRO A 100 -13.41 -0.54 -7.74
N VAL A 101 -13.38 0.19 -8.86
CA VAL A 101 -14.47 0.20 -9.86
C VAL A 101 -14.25 -0.87 -10.94
N SER A 102 -13.20 -0.77 -11.74
CA SER A 102 -12.95 -1.69 -12.86
C SER A 102 -12.50 -3.10 -12.46
N ARG A 103 -12.02 -3.28 -11.21
CA ARG A 103 -11.40 -4.53 -10.71
C ARG A 103 -10.12 -4.95 -11.44
N ASP A 104 -9.53 -4.06 -12.23
CA ASP A 104 -8.20 -4.25 -12.79
C ASP A 104 -7.17 -4.38 -11.68
N LEU A 105 -6.22 -5.32 -11.80
CA LEU A 105 -5.04 -5.34 -10.96
C LEU A 105 -4.03 -4.32 -11.51
N LEU A 106 -3.75 -3.28 -10.73
CA LEU A 106 -2.72 -2.30 -11.05
C LEU A 106 -1.46 -2.63 -10.28
N VAL A 107 -0.31 -2.55 -10.96
CA VAL A 107 1.02 -2.85 -10.39
C VAL A 107 1.96 -1.69 -10.72
N ILE A 108 2.67 -1.19 -9.71
CA ILE A 108 3.73 -0.19 -9.88
C ILE A 108 4.98 -0.90 -10.40
N ASP A 109 5.41 -0.53 -11.60
CA ASP A 109 6.73 -0.86 -12.13
C ASP A 109 7.65 0.34 -11.91
N PHE A 110 8.41 0.30 -10.82
CA PHE A 110 9.35 1.36 -10.44
C PHE A 110 10.45 1.53 -11.49
N GLY A 111 11.04 0.42 -11.94
CA GLY A 111 12.12 0.47 -12.94
C GLY A 111 11.63 0.93 -14.31
N GLY A 112 10.41 0.55 -14.68
CA GLY A 112 9.75 0.98 -15.91
C GLY A 112 9.11 2.37 -15.84
N LYS A 113 9.00 2.97 -14.64
CA LYS A 113 8.35 4.27 -14.39
C LYS A 113 6.88 4.29 -14.84
N THR A 114 6.20 3.16 -14.67
CA THR A 114 4.81 2.99 -15.12
C THR A 114 3.96 2.37 -14.04
N VAL A 115 2.65 2.56 -14.19
CA VAL A 115 1.66 1.67 -13.60
C VAL A 115 1.19 0.74 -14.72
N LEU A 116 1.23 -0.55 -14.47
CA LEU A 116 0.76 -1.59 -15.37
C LEU A 116 -0.62 -2.06 -14.94
N ARG A 117 -1.51 -2.28 -15.91
CA ARG A 117 -2.71 -3.10 -15.75
C ARG A 117 -2.34 -4.54 -16.08
N VAL A 118 -2.49 -5.45 -15.11
CA VAL A 118 -1.99 -6.82 -15.19
C VAL A 118 -3.13 -7.83 -15.12
N HIS A 119 -3.13 -8.81 -16.01
CA HIS A 119 -4.00 -9.96 -15.89
C HIS A 119 -3.44 -10.91 -14.82
N PRO A 120 -4.15 -11.13 -13.70
CA PRO A 120 -3.56 -11.73 -12.50
C PRO A 120 -3.12 -13.19 -12.67
N VAL A 121 -3.59 -13.88 -13.72
CA VAL A 121 -3.28 -15.30 -13.98
C VAL A 121 -2.18 -15.49 -15.00
N THR A 122 -2.20 -14.72 -16.07
CA THR A 122 -1.30 -14.93 -17.21
C THR A 122 -0.09 -14.00 -17.18
N GLY A 123 -0.13 -12.94 -16.37
CA GLY A 123 0.91 -11.91 -16.34
C GLY A 123 0.90 -10.99 -17.57
N ALA A 124 -0.03 -11.20 -18.52
CA ALA A 124 -0.23 -10.29 -19.63
C ALA A 124 -0.54 -8.89 -19.10
N SER A 125 0.15 -7.87 -19.60
CA SER A 125 0.04 -6.52 -19.09
C SER A 125 -0.17 -5.48 -20.20
N SER A 126 -0.63 -4.31 -19.80
CA SER A 126 -0.66 -3.10 -20.62
C SER A 126 -0.35 -1.89 -19.75
N VAL A 127 0.21 -0.83 -20.33
CA VAL A 127 0.48 0.41 -19.59
C VAL A 127 -0.84 1.07 -19.22
N PHE A 128 -1.05 1.27 -17.93
CA PHE A 128 -2.17 2.07 -17.39
C PHE A 128 -1.82 3.55 -17.38
N THR A 129 -0.61 3.89 -16.90
CA THR A 129 -0.06 5.24 -16.98
C THR A 129 1.47 5.21 -16.98
N THR A 130 2.10 6.24 -17.53
CA THR A 130 3.55 6.45 -17.49
C THR A 130 3.82 7.72 -16.70
N ILE A 131 4.68 7.61 -15.68
CA ILE A 131 5.06 8.75 -14.87
C ILE A 131 6.10 9.58 -15.64
N PRO A 132 5.83 10.88 -15.87
CA PRO A 132 6.72 11.71 -16.67
C PRO A 132 7.98 12.08 -15.88
N GLY A 133 9.08 12.28 -16.61
CA GLY A 133 10.35 12.75 -16.05
C GLY A 133 11.41 11.65 -15.93
N ALA A 134 12.65 11.99 -16.29
CA ALA A 134 13.76 11.04 -16.27
C ALA A 134 14.07 10.53 -14.85
N GLY A 135 13.80 11.34 -13.83
CA GLY A 135 13.99 11.00 -12.41
C GLY A 135 12.76 10.39 -11.73
N ALA A 136 11.72 9.99 -12.46
CA ALA A 136 10.52 9.43 -11.84
C ALA A 136 10.82 8.16 -11.01
N GLY A 137 10.22 8.09 -9.82
CA GLY A 137 10.25 6.91 -8.95
C GLY A 137 8.86 6.62 -8.40
N PRO A 138 7.94 6.05 -9.19
CA PRO A 138 6.61 5.68 -8.69
C PRO A 138 6.72 4.61 -7.60
N ASN A 139 5.99 4.75 -6.51
CA ASN A 139 6.13 3.85 -5.36
C ASN A 139 4.84 3.14 -4.95
N VAL A 140 3.83 3.91 -4.55
CA VAL A 140 2.55 3.42 -4.05
C VAL A 140 1.40 4.04 -4.84
N LEU A 141 0.29 3.32 -4.94
CA LEU A 141 -0.95 3.87 -5.49
C LEU A 141 -2.14 3.75 -4.52
N THR A 142 -3.08 4.67 -4.65
CA THR A 142 -4.36 4.62 -3.92
C THR A 142 -5.48 5.20 -4.79
N PHE A 143 -6.72 5.11 -4.32
CA PHE A 143 -7.90 5.45 -5.10
C PHE A 143 -8.81 6.39 -4.33
N ASP A 144 -9.44 7.35 -5.03
CA ASP A 144 -10.67 7.97 -4.53
C ASP A 144 -11.90 7.12 -4.88
N ALA A 145 -13.08 7.47 -4.36
CA ALA A 145 -14.27 6.66 -4.56
C ALA A 145 -14.89 6.79 -5.98
N ALA A 146 -14.48 7.80 -6.76
CA ALA A 146 -14.70 7.86 -8.21
C ALA A 146 -13.75 6.91 -8.99
N GLY A 147 -12.78 6.29 -8.32
CA GLY A 147 -11.79 5.41 -8.91
C GLY A 147 -10.64 6.15 -9.58
N ASN A 148 -10.44 7.45 -9.34
CA ASN A 148 -9.22 8.08 -9.82
C ASN A 148 -8.01 7.50 -9.08
N VAL A 149 -6.90 7.34 -9.79
CA VAL A 149 -5.68 6.72 -9.25
C VAL A 149 -4.69 7.81 -8.87
N TYR A 150 -4.20 7.73 -7.64
CA TYR A 150 -3.20 8.63 -7.07
C TYR A 150 -1.91 7.85 -6.86
N ILE A 151 -0.80 8.35 -7.40
CA ILE A 151 0.50 7.66 -7.39
C ILE A 151 1.55 8.56 -6.75
N SER A 152 2.30 8.04 -5.78
CA SER A 152 3.42 8.76 -5.20
C SER A 152 4.65 8.65 -6.08
N ASP A 153 5.37 9.77 -6.24
CA ASP A 153 6.69 9.80 -6.84
C ASP A 153 7.74 10.15 -5.79
N SER A 154 8.50 9.14 -5.37
CA SER A 154 9.48 9.25 -4.30
C SER A 154 10.66 10.16 -4.63
N PHE A 155 10.91 10.46 -5.90
CA PHE A 155 12.10 11.21 -6.31
C PHE A 155 11.78 12.61 -6.84
N GLN A 156 10.59 12.82 -7.39
CA GLN A 156 10.19 14.13 -7.91
C GLN A 156 9.43 14.98 -6.88
N GLY A 157 8.91 14.37 -5.80
CA GLY A 157 8.10 15.09 -4.79
C GLY A 157 6.73 15.50 -5.33
N VAL A 158 6.14 14.61 -6.14
CA VAL A 158 4.85 14.80 -6.81
C VAL A 158 3.91 13.67 -6.43
N ILE A 159 2.64 13.99 -6.20
CA ILE A 159 1.55 13.03 -6.27
C ILE A 159 0.89 13.19 -7.63
N TRP A 160 0.99 12.14 -8.44
CA TRP A 160 0.36 12.07 -9.77
C TRP A 160 -1.08 11.60 -9.64
N LYS A 161 -1.98 12.11 -10.49
CA LYS A 161 -3.37 11.67 -10.59
C LYS A 161 -3.74 11.31 -12.02
N THR A 162 -4.40 10.17 -12.20
CA THR A 162 -5.08 9.80 -13.44
C THR A 162 -6.57 9.58 -13.21
N GLY A 163 -7.35 9.55 -14.28
CA GLY A 163 -8.72 9.01 -14.23
C GLY A 163 -8.74 7.49 -14.00
N PRO A 164 -9.93 6.90 -13.80
CA PRO A 164 -10.11 5.47 -13.53
C PRO A 164 -9.71 4.56 -14.70
N THR A 165 -9.63 5.10 -15.91
CA THR A 165 -9.22 4.36 -17.11
C THR A 165 -7.72 4.46 -17.39
N GLY A 166 -6.97 5.22 -16.59
CA GLY A 166 -5.56 5.51 -16.83
C GLY A 166 -5.36 6.65 -17.83
N GLY A 167 -4.24 6.62 -18.54
CA GLY A 167 -3.80 7.68 -19.47
C GLY A 167 -2.75 8.61 -18.87
N ALA A 168 -2.50 9.73 -19.54
CA ALA A 168 -1.49 10.70 -19.11
C ALA A 168 -1.85 11.27 -17.72
N PRO A 169 -0.94 11.19 -16.74
CA PRO A 169 -1.21 11.69 -15.40
C PRO A 169 -1.07 13.22 -15.35
N THR A 170 -1.77 13.82 -14.40
CA THR A 170 -1.58 15.23 -14.02
C THR A 170 -0.83 15.30 -12.70
N ALA A 171 0.04 16.30 -12.52
CA ALA A 171 0.64 16.58 -11.23
C ALA A 171 -0.44 17.17 -10.32
N TRP A 172 -1.05 16.33 -9.49
CA TRP A 172 -2.14 16.76 -8.61
C TRP A 172 -1.63 17.62 -7.46
N VAL A 173 -0.53 17.20 -6.84
CA VAL A 173 0.18 17.98 -5.82
C VAL A 173 1.68 17.89 -6.05
N THR A 174 2.34 19.03 -6.00
CA THR A 174 3.80 19.15 -5.90
C THR A 174 4.12 19.95 -4.64
N SER A 175 5.08 19.49 -3.84
CA SER A 175 5.47 20.19 -2.62
C SER A 175 6.89 19.82 -2.19
N PRO A 176 7.68 20.79 -1.67
CA PRO A 176 8.96 20.47 -1.03
C PRO A 176 8.83 19.47 0.13
N LEU A 177 7.68 19.41 0.80
CA LEU A 177 7.42 18.43 1.86
C LEU A 177 7.35 16.98 1.36
N LEU A 178 7.19 16.79 0.05
CA LEU A 178 7.18 15.47 -0.61
C LEU A 178 8.56 15.09 -1.14
N GLN A 179 9.54 16.00 -1.11
CA GLN A 179 10.93 15.76 -1.49
C GLN A 179 11.75 15.36 -0.26
N THR A 180 12.94 14.80 -0.49
CA THR A 180 13.86 14.44 0.59
C THR A 180 15.31 14.63 0.17
N SER A 181 16.17 14.90 1.15
CA SER A 181 17.62 14.73 1.06
C SER A 181 18.15 13.74 2.11
N GLY A 182 17.25 13.01 2.78
CA GLY A 182 17.57 12.07 3.85
C GLY A 182 17.84 10.66 3.34
N VAL A 183 17.95 9.71 4.29
CA VAL A 183 18.36 8.33 4.01
C VAL A 183 17.38 7.34 4.67
N PRO A 184 16.79 6.39 3.91
CA PRO A 184 17.00 6.17 2.48
C PRO A 184 16.36 7.30 1.64
N PRO A 185 16.83 7.54 0.40
CA PRO A 185 16.49 8.74 -0.38
C PRO A 185 15.11 8.66 -1.06
N PHE A 186 14.09 8.22 -0.32
CA PHE A 186 12.71 8.13 -0.79
C PHE A 186 11.85 9.23 -0.14
N GLY A 187 11.34 10.15 -0.95
CA GLY A 187 10.40 11.18 -0.53
C GLY A 187 9.00 10.60 -0.37
N ALA A 188 8.03 11.15 -1.10
CA ALA A 188 6.66 10.63 -1.13
C ALA A 188 6.62 9.11 -1.40
N ASN A 189 6.11 8.35 -0.45
CA ASN A 189 6.08 6.90 -0.47
C ASN A 189 4.64 6.41 -0.24
N GLY A 190 4.31 5.86 0.94
CA GLY A 190 2.96 5.37 1.25
C GLY A 190 1.88 6.46 1.16
N LEU A 191 0.73 6.11 0.58
CA LEU A 191 -0.43 6.98 0.42
C LEU A 191 -1.69 6.36 1.05
N ALA A 192 -2.44 7.14 1.82
CA ALA A 192 -3.74 6.71 2.33
C ALA A 192 -4.71 7.87 2.50
N PHE A 193 -5.90 7.76 1.92
CA PHE A 193 -7.00 8.66 2.27
C PHE A 193 -7.50 8.32 3.66
N ASN A 194 -7.93 9.35 4.41
CA ASN A 194 -8.71 9.09 5.62
C ASN A 194 -10.13 8.62 5.26
N ARG A 195 -10.86 8.15 6.28
CA ARG A 195 -12.22 7.64 6.12
C ARG A 195 -13.20 8.65 5.51
N ALA A 196 -13.03 9.94 5.81
CA ALA A 196 -13.89 10.99 5.27
C ALA A 196 -13.51 11.39 3.83
N SER A 197 -12.39 10.89 3.31
CA SER A 197 -11.82 11.26 2.01
C SER A 197 -11.56 12.76 1.84
N ASP A 198 -11.46 13.51 2.94
CA ASP A 198 -11.16 14.95 2.95
C ASP A 198 -9.67 15.24 3.17
N ALA A 199 -8.86 14.20 3.33
CA ALA A 199 -7.41 14.30 3.41
C ALA A 199 -6.71 13.05 2.87
N LEU A 200 -5.62 13.27 2.13
CA LEU A 200 -4.63 12.25 1.79
C LEU A 200 -3.42 12.40 2.73
N PHE A 201 -2.99 11.30 3.34
CA PHE A 201 -1.77 11.23 4.12
C PHE A 201 -0.67 10.56 3.30
N VAL A 202 0.53 11.13 3.36
CA VAL A 202 1.69 10.68 2.60
C VAL A 202 2.86 10.45 3.56
N ALA A 203 3.43 9.26 3.57
CA ALA A 203 4.71 9.03 4.22
C ALA A 203 5.83 9.65 3.38
N ASN A 204 6.71 10.43 4.00
CA ASN A 204 7.98 10.83 3.44
C ASN A 204 9.08 10.04 4.17
N THR A 205 9.60 9.00 3.52
CA THR A 205 10.48 8.02 4.16
C THR A 205 11.80 8.63 4.59
N GLY A 206 12.47 9.39 3.72
CA GLY A 206 13.78 9.96 3.99
C GLY A 206 13.76 11.09 5.02
N ASN A 207 12.60 11.71 5.24
CA ASN A 207 12.45 12.78 6.23
C ASN A 207 11.75 12.33 7.54
N ASP A 208 11.49 11.03 7.74
CA ASP A 208 10.80 10.49 8.92
C ASP A 208 9.49 11.23 9.27
N SER A 209 8.71 11.61 8.24
CA SER A 209 7.55 12.48 8.42
C SER A 209 6.31 12.00 7.68
N VAL A 210 5.14 12.46 8.13
CA VAL A 210 3.85 12.22 7.48
C VAL A 210 3.25 13.57 7.06
N VAL A 211 3.04 13.74 5.76
CA VAL A 211 2.44 14.93 5.16
C VAL A 211 0.94 14.73 5.06
N LYS A 212 0.17 15.75 5.45
CA LYS A 212 -1.29 15.80 5.23
C LYS A 212 -1.59 16.74 4.06
N ILE A 213 -2.33 16.24 3.08
CA ILE A 213 -2.82 17.00 1.93
C ILE A 213 -4.35 17.12 2.07
N PRO A 214 -4.90 18.33 2.30
CA PRO A 214 -6.35 18.54 2.29
C PRO A 214 -6.95 18.28 0.91
N VAL A 215 -8.14 17.69 0.88
CA VAL A 215 -8.91 17.41 -0.33
C VAL A 215 -10.22 18.20 -0.26
N SER A 216 -10.31 19.31 -1.00
CA SER A 216 -11.49 20.17 -1.05
C SER A 216 -12.45 19.78 -2.18
N GLY A 217 -13.76 19.77 -1.91
CA GLY A 217 -14.81 19.56 -2.92
C GLY A 217 -15.20 18.09 -3.19
N GLY A 218 -15.01 17.20 -2.21
CA GLY A 218 -15.21 15.76 -2.34
C GLY A 218 -16.59 15.36 -2.85
N ALA A 219 -16.67 14.96 -4.12
CA ALA A 219 -17.32 13.69 -4.39
C ALA A 219 -16.30 12.62 -4.03
N ALA A 220 -16.52 11.98 -2.88
CA ALA A 220 -16.07 10.62 -2.66
C ALA A 220 -16.82 9.76 -3.69
#